data_AF-A0AAQ4DL01-F1
#
_entry.id   AF-A0AAQ4DL01-F1
#
_cell.length_a   1.000
_cell.length_b   1.000
_cell.length_c   1.000
_cell.angle_alpha   90.00
_cell.angle_beta   90.00
_cell.angle_gamma   90.00
#
_symmetry.space_group_name_H-M   'P 1'
#
loop_
_entity.id
_entity.type
_entity.pdbx_description
1 polymer ?
#
loop_
_entity_poly.entity_id
_entity_poly.type
_entity_poly.pdbx_seq_one_letter_code
_entity_poly.pdbx_strand_id
1 'polypeptide(L)'
;MENTDKVQVLPGLIITEAKWNFLLQNRSDAKFTLEMARVVWSREEAAARSLTGEACRSMAGSLRKMPATPEKVEAVANCLQKYVELHPAAEPPVHSRVGAARKYLRSFFTEAGRQGKRGKAVKTKSAAEVLENA
;
A
#
# COMPACT_ATOMS: atom_id res chain seq x y z
N MET A 1 15.33 30.93 7.08
CA MET A 1 14.50 29.99 7.87
C MET A 1 14.18 28.83 6.97
N GLU A 2 14.85 27.68 7.14
CA GLU A 2 14.49 26.45 6.43
C GLU A 2 13.17 25.96 6.99
N ASN A 3 12.07 26.30 6.33
CA ASN A 3 10.76 25.77 6.69
C ASN A 3 10.80 24.25 6.49
N THR A 4 10.50 23.54 7.56
CA THR A 4 10.61 22.10 7.67
C THR A 4 9.38 21.46 7.04
N ASP A 5 9.22 21.59 5.72
CA ASP A 5 8.06 21.11 4.93
C ASP A 5 8.07 19.57 4.74
N LYS A 6 8.34 18.82 5.80
CA LYS A 6 8.63 17.37 5.76
C LYS A 6 7.86 16.64 6.86
N VAL A 7 7.16 15.59 6.48
CA VAL A 7 6.44 14.69 7.38
C VAL A 7 7.14 13.35 7.42
N GLN A 8 7.64 12.96 8.60
CA GLN A 8 8.21 11.64 8.83
C GLN A 8 7.10 10.58 8.90
N VAL A 9 7.16 9.56 8.05
CA VAL A 9 6.22 8.42 8.05
C VAL A 9 6.80 7.23 8.82
N LEU A 10 8.07 6.91 8.55
CA LEU A 10 8.85 5.84 9.17
C LEU A 10 10.31 6.31 9.27
N PRO A 11 11.17 5.71 10.11
CA PRO A 11 12.61 5.91 10.01
C PRO A 11 13.10 5.70 8.57
N GLY A 12 13.77 6.70 8.00
CA GLY A 12 14.23 6.68 6.61
C GLY A 12 13.16 6.94 5.52
N LEU A 13 11.90 7.16 5.88
CA LEU A 13 10.83 7.55 4.94
C LEU A 13 10.20 8.88 5.36
N ILE A 14 10.52 9.91 4.59
CA ILE A 14 10.02 11.27 4.75
C ILE A 14 9.28 11.68 3.48
N ILE A 15 8.10 12.26 3.62
CA ILE A 15 7.36 12.86 2.51
C ILE A 15 7.29 14.38 2.67
N THR A 16 7.04 15.08 1.57
CA THR A 16 6.77 16.52 1.61
C THR A 16 5.43 16.80 2.27
N GLU A 17 5.30 17.96 2.89
CA GLU A 17 4.03 18.41 3.46
C GLU A 17 2.95 18.52 2.37
N ALA A 18 3.29 18.98 1.16
CA ALA A 18 2.37 19.01 0.03
C ALA A 18 1.79 17.62 -0.30
N LYS A 19 2.63 16.57 -0.27
CA LYS A 19 2.16 15.19 -0.49
C LYS A 19 1.27 14.73 0.66
N TRP A 20 1.62 15.07 1.90
CA TRP A 20 0.81 14.77 3.07
C TRP A 20 -0.56 15.44 3.00
N ASN A 21 -0.62 16.74 2.72
CA ASN A 21 -1.85 17.50 2.58
C ASN A 21 -2.72 16.96 1.43
N PHE A 22 -2.12 16.57 0.31
CA PHE A 22 -2.83 15.87 -0.77
C PHE A 22 -3.46 14.55 -0.30
N LEU A 23 -2.72 13.75 0.49
CA LEU A 23 -3.25 12.50 1.04
C LEU A 23 -4.43 12.77 1.99
N LEU A 24 -4.34 13.81 2.82
CA LEU A 24 -5.42 14.19 3.73
C LEU A 24 -6.71 14.59 3.01
N GLN A 25 -6.67 15.02 1.75
CA GLN A 25 -7.88 15.36 0.97
C GLN A 25 -8.63 14.16 0.39
N ASN A 26 -8.20 12.92 0.68
CA ASN A 26 -8.88 11.72 0.18
C ASN A 26 -10.32 11.61 0.72
N ARG A 27 -11.21 11.04 -0.10
CA ARG A 27 -12.66 10.96 0.20
C ARG A 27 -13.07 9.81 1.13
N SER A 28 -12.16 8.90 1.47
CA SER A 28 -12.45 7.75 2.33
C SER A 28 -11.19 7.15 2.94
N ASP A 29 -11.37 6.48 4.09
CA ASP A 29 -10.34 5.71 4.80
C ASP A 29 -9.65 4.70 3.88
N ALA A 30 -10.43 4.02 3.03
CA ALA A 30 -9.91 3.04 2.09
C ALA A 30 -8.97 3.70 1.07
N LYS A 31 -9.41 4.79 0.44
CA LYS A 31 -8.61 5.49 -0.57
C LYS A 31 -7.36 6.10 0.05
N PHE A 32 -7.48 6.74 1.21
CA PHE A 32 -6.35 7.23 1.99
C PHE A 32 -5.33 6.11 2.25
N THR A 33 -5.79 4.99 2.82
CA THR A 33 -4.93 3.85 3.20
C THR A 33 -4.19 3.29 1.98
N LEU A 34 -4.88 3.14 0.84
CA LEU A 34 -4.28 2.63 -0.39
C LEU A 34 -3.24 3.58 -0.99
N GLU A 35 -3.47 4.89 -0.96
CA GLU A 35 -2.49 5.89 -1.40
C GLU A 35 -1.28 5.95 -0.46
N MET A 36 -1.51 5.92 0.85
CA MET A 36 -0.45 5.85 1.86
C MET A 36 0.40 4.58 1.71
N ALA A 37 -0.23 3.44 1.42
CA ALA A 37 0.48 2.20 1.14
C ALA A 37 1.40 2.31 -0.09
N ARG A 38 1.04 3.07 -1.12
CA ARG A 38 1.91 3.33 -2.29
C ARG A 38 3.13 4.19 -1.97
N VAL A 39 3.09 4.96 -0.89
CA VAL A 39 4.24 5.71 -0.39
C VAL A 39 5.19 4.78 0.39
N VAL A 40 4.62 3.87 1.18
CA VAL A 40 5.38 3.00 2.09
C VAL A 40 6.02 1.78 1.39
N TRP A 41 5.39 1.30 0.31
CA TRP A 41 5.89 0.18 -0.48
C TRP A 41 6.05 0.56 -1.95
N SER A 42 7.22 0.23 -2.52
CA SER A 42 7.37 0.24 -3.98
C SER A 42 6.46 -0.81 -4.62
N ARG A 43 6.22 -0.67 -5.92
CA ARG A 43 5.37 -1.61 -6.66
C ARG A 43 5.95 -3.03 -6.64
N GLU A 44 7.26 -3.15 -6.79
CA GLU A 44 8.00 -4.42 -6.81
C GLU A 44 7.94 -5.08 -5.44
N GLU A 45 8.18 -4.32 -4.37
CA GLU A 45 8.11 -4.80 -3.00
C GLU A 45 6.69 -5.27 -2.65
N ALA A 46 5.67 -4.47 -2.98
CA ALA A 46 4.28 -4.82 -2.73
C ALA A 46 3.84 -6.06 -3.52
N ALA A 47 4.28 -6.22 -4.77
CA ALA A 47 3.93 -7.39 -5.59
C ALA A 47 4.48 -8.71 -5.03
N ALA A 48 5.68 -8.66 -4.41
CA ALA A 48 6.35 -9.81 -3.81
C ALA A 48 5.85 -10.16 -2.40
N ARG A 49 5.06 -9.29 -1.77
CA ARG A 49 4.55 -9.46 -0.40
C ARG A 49 3.06 -9.80 -0.35
N SER A 50 2.63 -10.25 0.82
CA SER A 50 1.22 -10.30 1.25
C SER A 50 1.12 -9.80 2.69
N LEU A 51 -0.08 -9.47 3.16
CA LEU A 51 -0.23 -8.93 4.52
C LEU A 51 0.30 -9.88 5.60
N THR A 52 0.03 -11.19 5.50
CA THR A 52 0.40 -12.19 6.52
C THR A 52 1.51 -13.14 6.10
N GLY A 53 1.84 -13.21 4.80
CA GLY A 53 2.80 -14.19 4.26
C GLY A 53 2.21 -15.58 4.05
N GLU A 54 1.00 -15.84 4.52
CA GLU A 54 0.37 -17.14 4.45
C GLU A 54 -0.02 -17.50 3.01
N ALA A 55 0.08 -18.79 2.69
CA ALA A 55 -0.45 -19.33 1.44
C ALA A 55 -1.97 -19.21 1.43
N CYS A 56 -2.54 -18.98 0.25
CA CYS A 56 -3.98 -18.92 0.08
C CYS A 56 -4.57 -20.32 0.22
N ARG A 57 -5.27 -20.58 1.34
CA ARG A 57 -5.84 -21.89 1.66
C ARG A 57 -6.82 -22.42 0.61
N SER A 58 -7.48 -21.54 -0.15
CA SER A 58 -8.44 -21.93 -1.20
C SER A 58 -7.78 -22.22 -2.55
N MET A 59 -6.48 -21.96 -2.71
CA MET A 59 -5.75 -22.15 -3.97
C MET A 59 -4.65 -23.18 -3.77
N ALA A 60 -4.88 -24.40 -4.26
CA ALA A 60 -3.88 -25.45 -4.28
C ALA A 60 -2.62 -24.99 -5.05
N GLY A 61 -1.44 -25.26 -4.48
CA GLY A 61 -0.16 -24.83 -5.04
C GLY A 61 0.15 -23.33 -4.91
N SER A 62 -0.62 -22.57 -4.13
CA SER A 62 -0.29 -21.16 -3.92
C SER A 62 1.02 -20.99 -3.14
N LEU A 63 1.98 -20.31 -3.77
CA LEU A 63 3.27 -20.02 -3.15
C LEU A 63 3.09 -19.00 -2.02
N ARG A 64 3.78 -19.25 -0.89
CA ARG A 64 3.90 -18.28 0.20
C ARG A 64 4.63 -17.05 -0.31
N LYS A 65 4.14 -15.88 0.07
CA LYS A 65 4.80 -14.60 -0.17
C LYS A 65 5.50 -14.14 1.10
N MET A 66 6.41 -13.18 0.98
CA MET A 66 6.93 -12.52 2.17
C MET A 66 5.79 -11.78 2.90
N PRO A 67 5.74 -11.81 4.24
CA PRO A 67 4.78 -11.00 5.00
C PRO A 67 5.08 -9.50 4.83
N ALA A 68 4.09 -8.66 5.10
CA ALA A 68 4.31 -7.23 5.22
C ALA A 68 5.12 -6.96 6.50
N THR A 69 6.10 -6.07 6.40
CA THR A 69 6.88 -5.62 7.55
C THR A 69 5.96 -4.99 8.60
N PRO A 70 5.91 -5.48 9.85
CA PRO A 70 4.97 -5.00 10.87
C PRO A 70 5.05 -3.49 11.10
N GLU A 71 6.25 -2.94 11.15
CA GLU A 71 6.50 -1.51 11.37
C GLU A 71 5.87 -0.66 10.26
N LYS A 72 5.97 -1.12 9.00
CA LYS A 72 5.34 -0.45 7.85
C LYS A 72 3.81 -0.51 7.91
N VAL A 73 3.24 -1.62 8.40
CA VAL A 73 1.79 -1.76 8.60
C VAL A 73 1.30 -0.81 9.68
N GLU A 74 2.03 -0.73 10.79
CA GLU A 74 1.73 0.17 11.90
C GLU A 74 1.82 1.64 11.48
N ALA A 75 2.84 2.03 10.71
CA ALA A 75 2.95 3.39 10.21
C ALA A 75 1.76 3.80 9.34
N VAL A 76 1.24 2.92 8.47
CA VAL A 76 0.03 3.22 7.70
C VAL A 76 -1.19 3.36 8.62
N ALA A 77 -1.32 2.54 9.65
CA ALA A 77 -2.40 2.67 10.64
C ALA A 77 -2.31 3.98 11.43
N ASN A 78 -1.10 4.40 11.83
CA ASN A 78 -0.87 5.67 12.51
C ASN A 78 -1.16 6.88 11.61
N CYS A 79 -0.81 6.80 10.32
CA CYS A 79 -1.21 7.82 9.35
C CYS A 79 -2.74 7.85 9.17
N LEU A 80 -3.40 6.69 9.15
CA LEU A 80 -4.86 6.63 9.05
C LEU A 80 -5.53 7.21 10.30
N GLN A 81 -4.98 6.97 11.50
CA GLN A 81 -5.43 7.59 12.75
C GLN A 81 -5.49 9.12 12.62
N LYS A 82 -4.40 9.74 12.17
CA LYS A 82 -4.36 11.19 11.92
C LYS A 82 -5.39 11.64 10.88
N TYR A 83 -5.56 10.86 9.81
CA TYR A 83 -6.57 11.18 8.80
C TYR A 83 -7.99 11.15 9.37
N VAL A 84 -8.36 10.10 10.13
CA VAL A 84 -9.73 9.96 10.66
C VAL A 84 -10.05 10.98 11.75
N GLU A 85 -9.05 11.44 12.52
CA GLU A 85 -9.18 12.55 13.47
C GLU A 85 -9.53 13.87 12.77
N LEU A 86 -8.98 14.10 11.57
CA LEU A 86 -9.28 15.27 10.74
C LEU A 86 -10.58 15.12 9.93
N HIS A 87 -11.13 13.90 9.87
CA HIS A 87 -12.36 13.58 9.14
C HIS A 87 -13.37 12.91 10.09
N PRO A 88 -13.89 13.65 11.09
CA PRO A 88 -14.80 13.09 12.07
C PRO A 88 -16.08 12.59 11.39
N ALA A 89 -16.54 11.42 11.82
CA ALA A 89 -17.79 10.81 11.39
C ALA A 89 -18.48 10.22 12.62
N ALA A 90 -19.82 10.24 12.65
CA ALA A 90 -20.57 9.68 13.75
C ALA A 90 -20.39 8.16 13.87
N GLU A 91 -20.39 7.46 12.73
CA GLU A 91 -20.17 6.03 12.63
C GLU A 91 -19.39 5.69 11.35
N PRO A 92 -18.54 4.65 11.36
CA PRO A 92 -18.10 3.89 12.53
C PRO A 92 -17.11 4.69 13.41
N PRO A 93 -16.91 4.32 14.69
CA PRO A 93 -16.01 5.03 15.59
C PRO A 93 -14.55 4.94 15.11
N VAL A 94 -13.73 5.90 15.55
CA VAL A 94 -12.32 6.07 15.15
C VAL A 94 -11.52 4.77 15.22
N HIS A 95 -11.57 4.05 16.36
CA HIS A 95 -10.81 2.79 16.53
C HIS A 95 -11.23 1.72 15.51
N SER A 96 -12.51 1.66 15.13
CA SER A 96 -13.01 0.71 14.14
C SER A 96 -12.56 1.09 12.72
N ARG A 97 -12.54 2.39 12.41
CA ARG A 97 -12.00 2.92 11.14
C ARG A 97 -10.52 2.62 11.00
N VAL A 98 -9.73 2.86 12.04
CA VAL A 98 -8.29 2.53 12.04
C VAL A 98 -8.06 1.02 12.00
N GLY A 99 -8.85 0.24 12.72
CA GLY A 99 -8.82 -1.23 12.68
C GLY A 99 -9.07 -1.81 11.27
N ALA A 100 -9.81 -1.07 10.41
CA ALA A 100 -10.03 -1.45 9.02
C ALA A 100 -8.78 -1.30 8.12
N ALA A 101 -7.69 -0.65 8.57
CA ALA A 101 -6.46 -0.51 7.78
C ALA A 101 -5.95 -1.85 7.23
N ARG A 102 -5.94 -2.90 8.07
CA ARG A 102 -5.49 -4.25 7.67
C ARG A 102 -6.36 -4.83 6.56
N LYS A 103 -7.68 -4.57 6.56
CA LYS A 103 -8.58 -4.98 5.48
C LYS A 103 -8.18 -4.31 4.17
N TYR A 104 -7.94 -3.01 4.18
CA TYR A 104 -7.52 -2.26 2.98
C TYR A 104 -6.14 -2.69 2.47
N LEU A 105 -5.18 -2.92 3.38
CA LEU A 105 -3.84 -3.40 3.04
C LEU A 105 -3.86 -4.81 2.41
N ARG A 106 -4.76 -5.70 2.86
CA ARG A 106 -4.94 -7.01 2.21
C ARG A 106 -5.36 -6.85 0.74
N SER A 107 -6.30 -5.95 0.46
CA SER A 107 -6.70 -5.61 -0.91
C SER A 107 -5.54 -4.99 -1.71
N PHE A 108 -4.76 -4.09 -1.10
CA PHE A 108 -3.58 -3.48 -1.70
C PHE A 108 -2.57 -4.53 -2.19
N PHE A 109 -2.13 -5.44 -1.32
CA PHE A 109 -1.13 -6.45 -1.70
C PHE A 109 -1.66 -7.46 -2.72
N THR A 110 -2.96 -7.77 -2.66
CA THR A 110 -3.62 -8.63 -3.66
C THR A 110 -3.57 -7.98 -5.04
N GLU A 111 -3.93 -6.71 -5.13
CA GLU A 111 -3.90 -5.96 -6.38
C GLU A 111 -2.46 -5.73 -6.87
N ALA A 112 -1.52 -5.38 -5.99
CA ALA A 112 -0.12 -5.24 -6.36
C ALA A 112 0.45 -6.56 -6.93
N GLY A 113 0.12 -7.69 -6.32
CA GLY A 113 0.47 -9.01 -6.84
C GLY A 113 -0.10 -9.29 -8.24
N ARG A 114 -1.36 -8.91 -8.49
CA ARG A 114 -2.00 -9.02 -9.81
C ARG A 114 -1.30 -8.14 -10.85
N GLN A 115 -1.02 -6.89 -10.52
CA GLN A 115 -0.35 -5.94 -11.41
C GLN A 115 1.10 -6.31 -11.71
N GLY A 116 1.82 -6.89 -10.74
CA GLY A 116 3.16 -7.41 -10.94
C GLY A 116 3.19 -8.58 -11.94
N LYS A 117 2.24 -9.51 -11.86
CA LYS A 117 2.10 -10.61 -12.83
C LYS A 117 1.79 -10.10 -14.23
N ARG A 118 0.84 -9.16 -14.36
CA ARG A 118 0.51 -8.53 -15.66
C ARG A 118 1.71 -7.82 -16.28
N GLY A 119 2.48 -7.08 -15.48
CA GLY A 119 3.69 -6.40 -15.95
C GLY A 119 4.75 -7.37 -16.47
N LYS A 120 4.93 -8.53 -15.82
CA LYS A 120 5.84 -9.59 -16.31
C LYS A 120 5.36 -10.18 -17.64
N ALA A 121 4.06 -10.52 -17.75
CA ALA A 121 3.50 -11.09 -18.97
C ALA A 121 3.64 -10.16 -20.19
N VAL A 122 3.44 -8.85 -20.00
CA VAL A 122 3.64 -7.85 -21.07
C VAL A 122 5.11 -7.76 -21.48
N LYS A 123 6.04 -7.73 -20.51
CA LYS A 123 7.50 -7.72 -20.81
C LYS A 123 7.95 -8.97 -21.57
N THR A 124 7.45 -10.15 -21.21
CA THR A 124 7.79 -11.40 -21.91
C THR A 124 7.29 -11.41 -23.35
N LYS A 125 6.06 -10.93 -23.60
CA LYS A 125 5.52 -10.82 -24.97
C LYS A 125 6.34 -9.86 -25.83
N SER A 126 6.62 -8.67 -25.31
CA SER A 126 7.42 -7.68 -26.04
C SER A 126 8.84 -8.17 -26.34
N ALA A 127 9.48 -8.91 -25.44
CA ALA A 127 10.80 -9.50 -25.69
C ALA A 127 10.77 -10.60 -26.76
N ALA A 128 9.71 -11.42 -26.79
CA ALA A 128 9.53 -12.45 -27.82
C ALA A 128 9.25 -11.84 -29.20
N GLU A 129 8.41 -10.80 -29.28
CA GLU A 129 8.11 -10.08 -30.52
C GLU A 129 9.34 -9.38 -31.12
N VAL A 130 10.28 -8.91 -30.29
CA VAL A 130 11.55 -8.32 -30.76
C VAL A 130 12.49 -9.37 -31.34
N LEU A 131 12.51 -10.59 -30.78
CA LEU A 131 13.34 -11.69 -31.27
C LEU A 131 12.80 -12.32 -32.56
N GLU A 132 11.49 -12.25 -32.81
CA GLU A 132 10.85 -12.80 -34.01
C GLU A 132 10.94 -11.87 -35.23
N ASN A 133 11.26 -10.59 -35.02
CA ASN A 133 11.41 -9.57 -36.07
C ASN A 133 12.85 -9.10 -36.29
N ALA A 134 13.84 -9.79 -35.70
CA ALA A 134 15.28 -9.52 -35.83
C ALA A 134 15.96 -10.61 -36.66
#